data_AF-I7KZE4-F1
#
_entry.id   AF-I7KZE4-F1
#
_cell.length_a   1.000
_cell.length_b   1.000
_cell.length_c   1.000
_cell.angle_alpha   90.00
_cell.angle_beta   90.00
_cell.angle_gamma   90.00
#
_symmetry.space_group_name_H-M   'P 1'
#
loop_
_entity.id
_entity.type
_entity.pdbx_description
1 polymer ?
#
loop_
_entity_poly.entity_id
_entity_poly.type
_entity_poly.pdbx_seq_one_letter_code
_entity_poly.pdbx_strand_id
1 'polypeptide(L)' 'MNSWSYSMWAYVKHPDGSTEEREFPAGIYVEIGDILEDGAVVIDVPYPDDYDDDMDALAIYDD' A
#
# COMPACT_ATOMS: atom_id res chain seq x y z
N MET A 1 23.66 -10.63 5.05
CA MET A 1 22.26 -10.80 4.68
C MET A 1 21.50 -9.67 5.35
N ASN A 2 21.47 -8.51 4.69
CA ASN A 2 20.77 -7.35 5.20
C ASN A 2 19.29 -7.65 5.02
N SER A 3 18.64 -8.11 6.09
CA SER A 3 17.19 -8.28 6.12
C SER A 3 16.59 -6.88 6.10
N TRP A 4 16.46 -6.29 4.92
CA TRP A 4 15.62 -5.11 4.73
C TRP A 4 14.17 -5.57 4.92
N SER A 5 13.73 -5.64 6.18
CA SER A 5 12.31 -5.55 6.46
C SER A 5 11.89 -4.14 6.07
N TYR A 6 11.44 -3.97 4.82
CA TYR A 6 10.73 -2.77 4.43
C TYR A 6 9.41 -2.78 5.20
N SER A 7 9.39 -2.08 6.34
CA SER A 7 8.12 -1.65 6.94
C SER A 7 7.47 -0.70 5.94
N MET A 8 6.22 -0.96 5.58
CA MET A 8 5.47 -0.16 4.62
C MET A 8 4.50 0.71 5.41
N TRP A 9 4.51 2.02 5.20
CA TRP A 9 3.48 2.89 5.76
C TRP A 9 2.28 2.95 4.82
N ALA A 10 1.09 3.33 5.29
CA ALA A 10 -0.05 3.65 4.44
C ALA A 10 -0.95 4.67 5.15
N TYR A 11 -1.62 5.54 4.39
CA TYR A 11 -2.66 6.39 4.96
C TYR A 11 -3.98 5.64 4.99
N VAL A 12 -4.60 5.68 6.16
CA VAL A 12 -5.89 5.05 6.41
C VAL A 12 -6.88 6.13 6.83
N LYS A 13 -8.10 6.02 6.33
CA LYS A 13 -9.22 6.88 6.68
C LYS A 13 -10.17 6.11 7.56
N HIS A 14 -10.34 6.60 8.79
CA HIS A 14 -11.27 6.05 9.75
C HIS A 14 -12.72 6.38 9.40
N PRO A 15 -13.67 5.58 9.89
CA PRO A 15 -15.10 5.82 9.70
C PRO A 15 -15.58 7.11 10.41
N ASP A 16 -14.83 7.62 11.39
CA ASP A 16 -15.10 8.92 12.02
C ASP A 16 -14.72 10.11 11.12
N GLY A 17 -14.07 9.85 9.99
CA GLY A 17 -13.62 10.83 9.02
C GLY A 17 -12.18 11.31 9.22
N SER A 18 -11.49 10.86 10.27
CA SER A 18 -10.08 11.15 10.50
C SER A 18 -9.19 10.34 9.56
N THR A 19 -8.00 10.86 9.26
CA THR A 19 -6.99 10.16 8.47
C THR A 19 -5.70 10.07 9.27
N GLU A 20 -5.07 8.90 9.29
CA GLU A 20 -3.79 8.70 9.94
C GLU A 20 -2.82 7.94 9.04
N GLU A 21 -1.52 8.15 9.27
CA GLU A 21 -0.46 7.34 8.69
C GLU A 21 -0.21 6.15 9.60
N ARG A 22 -0.25 4.93 9.05
CA ARG A 22 -0.08 3.70 9.79
C ARG A 22 1.05 2.88 9.19
N GLU A 23 1.99 2.46 10.04
CA GLU A 23 3.06 1.54 9.64
C GLU A 23 2.57 0.09 9.70
N PHE A 24 2.81 -0.66 8.63
CA PHE A 24 2.52 -2.07 8.50
C PHE A 24 3.83 -2.87 8.54
N PRO A 25 3.82 -4.04 9.21
CA PRO A 25 4.97 -4.93 9.20
C PRO A 25 5.24 -5.45 7.79
N ALA A 26 6.52 -5.69 7.50
CA ALA A 26 6.96 -6.26 6.24
C ALA A 26 6.24 -7.58 5.93
N GLY A 27 5.74 -7.73 4.70
CA GLY A 27 5.00 -8.92 4.24
C GLY A 27 3.48 -8.81 4.31
N ILE A 28 2.94 -7.66 4.74
CA ILE A 28 1.53 -7.31 4.57
C ILE A 28 1.38 -6.62 3.21
N TYR A 29 0.42 -7.06 2.40
CA TYR A 29 0.03 -6.41 1.16
C TYR A 29 -1.27 -5.64 1.40
N VAL A 30 -1.26 -4.33 1.17
CA VAL A 30 -2.42 -3.45 1.29
C VAL A 30 -2.57 -2.66 0.01
N GLU A 31 -3.82 -2.46 -0.41
CA GLU A 31 -4.17 -1.74 -1.63
C GLU A 31 -5.12 -0.58 -1.30
N ILE A 32 -5.09 0.49 -2.10
CA ILE A 32 -6.02 1.62 -1.92
C ILE A 32 -7.46 1.10 -2.09
N GLY A 33 -8.31 1.36 -1.09
CA GLY A 33 -9.69 0.88 -1.02
C GLY A 33 -9.87 -0.35 -0.12
N ASP A 34 -8.79 -0.97 0.35
CA ASP A 34 -8.88 -2.09 1.29
C ASP A 34 -9.40 -1.64 2.67
N ILE A 35 -10.17 -2.49 3.33
CA ILE A 35 -10.81 -2.21 4.62
C ILE A 35 -10.08 -3.00 5.70
N LEU A 36 -9.44 -2.29 6.61
CA LEU A 36 -8.71 -2.86 7.73
C LEU A 36 -9.65 -3.44 8.79
N GLU A 37 -9.08 -4.26 9.69
CA GLU A 37 -9.84 -4.90 10.78
C GLU A 37 -10.57 -3.91 11.70
N ASP A 38 -10.04 -2.69 11.84
CA ASP A 38 -10.67 -1.60 12.58
C ASP A 38 -11.74 -0.83 11.80
N GLY A 39 -12.00 -1.20 10.54
CA GLY A 39 -12.95 -0.54 9.64
C GLY A 39 -12.41 0.72 8.96
N ALA A 40 -11.13 1.04 9.16
CA ALA A 40 -10.45 2.09 8.42
C ALA A 40 -10.19 1.65 6.97
N VAL A 41 -10.23 2.60 6.03
CA VAL A 41 -10.05 2.34 4.61
C VAL A 41 -8.70 2.88 4.18
N VAL A 42 -7.89 2.07 3.52
CA VAL A 42 -6.61 2.52 2.97
C VAL A 42 -6.90 3.51 1.84
N ILE A 43 -6.43 4.75 1.99
CA ILE A 43 -6.66 5.83 1.00
C ILE A 43 -5.40 6.17 0.21
N ASP A 44 -4.23 5.81 0.73
CA ASP A 44 -2.96 6.03 0.06
C ASP A 44 -1.92 5.02 0.56
N VAL A 45 -1.07 4.56 -0.33
CA VAL A 45 0.07 3.68 -0.02
C VAL A 45 1.31 4.24 -0.73
N PRO A 46 2.49 4.22 -0.10
CA PRO A 46 3.73 4.54 -0.78
C PRO A 46 3.88 3.56 -1.93
N TYR A 47 3.99 4.11 -3.14
CA TYR A 47 4.55 3.35 -4.25
C TYR A 47 5.97 2.97 -3.83
N PRO A 48 6.34 1.68 -3.78
CA PRO A 48 7.74 1.32 -3.63
C PRO A 48 8.51 1.97 -4.80
N ASP A 49 9.45 2.86 -4.51
CA ASP A 49 10.38 3.42 -5.52
C ASP A 49 11.19 2.29 -6.21
N ASP A 50 11.25 1.11 -5.59
CA ASP A 50 11.71 -0.16 -6.15
C ASP A 50 10.55 -0.94 -6.80
N TYR A 51 9.79 -0.32 -7.70
CA TYR A 51 9.31 -1.12 -8.83
C TYR A 51 10.57 -1.52 -9.59
N ASP A 52 11.05 -2.74 -9.31
CA ASP A 52 11.86 -3.46 -10.29
C ASP A 52 11.11 -3.32 -11.61
N ASP A 53 11.77 -2.79 -12.63
CA ASP A 53 11.29 -2.39 -13.96
C ASP A 53 10.78 -3.61 -14.79
N ASP A 54 10.35 -4.66 -14.08
CA ASP A 54 9.85 -5.96 -14.52
C ASP A 54 8.41 -6.22 -14.04
N MET A 55 7.76 -5.28 -13.34
CA MET A 55 6.31 -5.35 -13.13
C MET A 55 5.59 -4.78 -14.36
N ASP A 56 5.52 -5.64 -15.38
CA ASP A 56 4.62 -5.62 -16.52
C ASP A 56 3.80 -4.34 -16.68
N ALA A 57 4.11 -3.60 -17.76
CA ALA A 57 3.25 -2.62 -18.38
C ALA A 57 1.89 -3.23 -18.74
N LEU A 58 1.04 -3.41 -17.74
CA LEU A 58 -0.33 -3.91 -17.84
C LEU A 58 -1.25 -2.77 -18.27
N ALA A 59 -1.10 -2.37 -19.53
CA ALA A 59 -2.21 -2.01 -20.42
C ALA A 59 -1.63 -1.53 -21.75
N ILE A 60 -1.22 -2.50 -22.57
CA ILE A 60 -1.37 -2.40 -24.01
C ILE A 60 -2.88 -2.16 -24.24
N TYR A 61 -3.29 -0.90 -24.46
CA TYR A 61 -4.56 -0.66 -25.12
C TYR A 61 -4.36 -1.03 -26.59
N ASP A 62 -4.94 -2.17 -26.94
CA ASP A 62 -4.99 -2.81 -28.25
C ASP A 62 -5.93 -2.04 -29.19
N ASP A 63 -5.42 -1.77 -30.41
CA ASP A 63 -6.03 -1.26 -31.66
C ASP A 63 -6.78 0.09 -31.67
#